data_AF-A0A8X6HB99-F1
#
_entry.id   AF-A0A8X6HB99-F1
#
_cell.length_a   1.000
_cell.length_b   1.000
_cell.length_c   1.000
_cell.angle_alpha   90.00
_cell.angle_beta   90.00
_cell.angle_gamma   90.00
#
_symmetry.space_group_name_H-M   'P 1'
#
loop_
_entity.id
_entity.type
_entity.pdbx_description
1 polymer ?
#
loop_
_entity_poly.entity_id
_entity_poly.type
_entity_poly.pdbx_seq_one_letter_code
_entity_poly.pdbx_strand_id
1 'polypeptide(L)'
;MKDNYKWTVAALNMSKYFEVYRIENGTNISGVIGKFLEVIMEKMKIEYDIVTPKDNEFGRKLESGNWTGLMGIVQRGEADMAASTLLVYEDRFQALNFSFPYDFDGMTFAIAKQTEWRKAFGFMYLFDFPTWMLMFVSILLSAAVFFVILKDIESYSNLVFIFLGSLLRQPLTIHKRAQEWKFMMCAWFLLTSLMTSVYAGVLLSFLTVPSHVKTVADFWELSEAIAKGTHRVYGMKGTFLVPFLRSSEEKYLRLIGDKIHENGWYISANEISANPLKGENSATIGSVIFYKLLFDIHDFHSKVFVSNEKIFASALGFALKKDFCCASELWQVMSRVVSSGIYEKFLRQESFKYWHSITKDLTTEDILRTLSVQDFSDSFIILSVGLLASLFVFIGEILIYYRKLSFFKVQNSTIIWKAR
;
A
#
# COMPACT_ATOMS: atom_id res chain seq x y z
N MET A 1 20.84 1.61 -50.52
CA MET A 1 21.11 0.75 -49.34
C MET A 1 21.79 -0.50 -49.88
N LYS A 2 22.63 -1.21 -49.10
CA LYS A 2 23.03 -2.56 -49.54
C LYS A 2 21.78 -3.43 -49.42
N ASP A 3 21.21 -3.83 -50.55
CA ASP A 3 19.87 -4.43 -50.67
C ASP A 3 19.70 -5.82 -50.04
N ASN A 4 20.45 -6.16 -48.97
CA ASN A 4 20.35 -7.45 -48.26
C ASN A 4 20.96 -7.44 -46.84
N TYR A 5 21.21 -6.26 -46.23
CA TYR A 5 21.77 -6.23 -44.86
C TYR A 5 20.67 -6.36 -43.80
N LYS A 6 20.67 -7.50 -43.11
CA LYS A 6 19.77 -7.79 -41.99
C LYS A 6 20.31 -7.17 -40.70
N TRP A 7 19.48 -6.39 -40.01
CA TRP A 7 19.89 -5.71 -38.77
C TRP A 7 19.90 -6.67 -37.59
N THR A 8 20.88 -6.51 -36.71
CA THR A 8 20.87 -7.23 -35.43
C THR A 8 20.37 -6.30 -34.33
N VAL A 9 19.26 -6.66 -33.69
CA VAL A 9 18.61 -5.87 -32.64
C VAL A 9 18.74 -6.60 -31.30
N ALA A 10 19.41 -5.95 -30.35
CA ALA A 10 19.52 -6.45 -28.98
C ALA A 10 18.25 -6.12 -28.18
N ALA A 11 17.69 -7.11 -27.50
CA ALA A 11 16.53 -6.93 -26.63
C ALA A 11 16.59 -7.82 -25.39
N LEU A 12 16.02 -7.33 -24.28
CA LEU A 12 15.88 -8.08 -23.04
C LEU A 12 14.50 -8.73 -22.99
N ASN A 13 14.46 -10.01 -22.63
CA ASN A 13 13.19 -10.70 -22.44
C ASN A 13 12.55 -10.26 -21.12
N MET A 14 11.52 -9.43 -21.19
CA MET A 14 10.80 -8.92 -20.03
C MET A 14 9.30 -9.08 -20.29
N SER A 15 8.62 -9.87 -19.46
CA SER A 15 7.22 -10.22 -19.72
C SER A 15 6.35 -8.98 -19.89
N LYS A 16 5.46 -9.00 -20.88
CA LYS A 16 4.56 -7.91 -21.32
C LYS A 16 5.25 -6.68 -21.91
N TYR A 17 6.54 -6.48 -21.67
CA TYR A 17 7.31 -5.34 -22.20
C TYR A 17 8.00 -5.67 -23.52
N PHE A 18 8.79 -6.74 -23.54
CA PHE A 18 9.47 -7.25 -24.73
C PHE A 18 9.64 -8.75 -24.55
N GLU A 19 8.84 -9.53 -25.26
CA GLU A 19 8.88 -11.00 -25.20
C GLU A 19 9.40 -11.54 -26.52
N VAL A 20 10.24 -12.57 -26.43
CA VAL A 20 10.87 -13.21 -27.59
C VAL A 20 10.48 -14.68 -27.58
N TYR A 21 9.74 -15.10 -28.60
CA TYR A 21 9.38 -16.49 -28.84
C TYR A 21 10.19 -17.02 -30.02
N ARG A 22 11.05 -18.00 -29.77
CA ARG A 22 11.78 -18.70 -30.83
C ARG A 22 10.92 -19.84 -31.36
N ILE A 23 10.53 -19.76 -32.62
CA ILE A 23 9.76 -20.77 -33.36
C ILE A 23 10.74 -21.44 -34.35
N GLU A 24 10.47 -22.68 -34.77
CA GLU A 24 11.33 -23.43 -35.70
C GLU A 24 11.66 -22.65 -37.00
N ASN A 25 10.77 -21.75 -37.46
CA ASN A 25 10.93 -20.94 -38.67
C ASN A 25 11.20 -19.44 -38.41
N GLY A 26 11.57 -19.02 -37.19
CA GLY A 26 11.92 -17.62 -36.94
C GLY A 26 11.76 -17.16 -35.49
N THR A 27 11.95 -15.86 -35.28
CA THR A 27 11.76 -15.24 -33.97
C THR A 27 10.52 -14.35 -34.01
N ASN A 28 9.52 -14.64 -33.18
CA ASN A 28 8.35 -13.80 -32.99
C ASN A 28 8.55 -12.92 -31.76
N ILE A 29 8.16 -11.65 -31.85
CA ILE A 29 8.28 -10.68 -30.77
C ILE A 29 6.90 -10.19 -30.32
N SER A 30 6.74 -9.96 -29.02
CA SER A 30 5.53 -9.35 -28.46
C SER A 30 5.87 -8.42 -27.29
N GLY A 31 4.83 -7.94 -26.61
CA GLY A 31 4.94 -6.88 -25.62
C GLY A 31 4.94 -5.49 -26.25
N VAL A 32 4.95 -4.47 -25.39
CA VAL A 32 4.83 -3.07 -25.80
C VAL A 32 5.95 -2.65 -26.76
N ILE A 33 7.21 -2.90 -26.38
CA ILE A 33 8.38 -2.51 -27.17
C ILE A 33 8.56 -3.45 -28.37
N GLY A 34 8.22 -4.74 -28.25
CA GLY A 34 8.26 -5.69 -29.37
C GLY A 34 7.35 -5.24 -30.52
N LYS A 35 6.09 -4.91 -30.22
CA LYS A 35 5.15 -4.38 -31.23
C LYS A 35 5.55 -3.02 -31.78
N PHE A 36 6.11 -2.16 -30.92
CA PHE A 36 6.61 -0.86 -31.35
C PHE A 36 7.77 -1.02 -32.34
N LEU A 37 8.72 -1.93 -32.05
CA LEU A 37 9.82 -2.29 -32.94
C LEU A 37 9.30 -2.86 -34.26
N GLU A 38 8.34 -3.77 -34.23
CA GLU A 38 7.76 -4.39 -35.43
C GLU A 38 7.18 -3.34 -36.39
N VAL A 39 6.40 -2.38 -35.88
CA VAL A 39 5.86 -1.27 -36.69
C VAL A 39 6.97 -0.41 -37.30
N ILE A 40 8.03 -0.12 -36.54
CA ILE A 40 9.17 0.67 -37.03
C ILE A 40 9.87 -0.09 -38.18
N MET A 41 10.18 -1.37 -37.96
CA MET A 41 10.89 -2.20 -38.94
C MET A 41 10.07 -2.42 -40.21
N GLU A 42 8.75 -2.61 -40.09
CA GLU A 42 7.82 -2.70 -41.22
C GLU A 42 7.82 -1.42 -42.05
N LYS A 43 7.81 -0.24 -41.40
CA LYS A 43 7.84 1.05 -42.09
C LYS A 43 9.17 1.34 -42.77
N MET A 44 10.28 0.89 -42.19
CA MET A 44 11.61 0.99 -42.79
C MET A 44 11.87 -0.09 -43.84
N LYS A 45 11.04 -1.15 -43.90
CA LYS A 45 11.21 -2.33 -44.76
C LYS A 45 12.57 -3.02 -44.56
N ILE A 46 12.94 -3.20 -43.30
CA ILE A 46 14.23 -3.78 -42.90
C ILE A 46 13.99 -5.13 -42.23
N GLU A 47 14.71 -6.14 -42.71
CA GLU A 47 14.79 -7.43 -42.01
C GLU A 47 15.70 -7.32 -40.80
N TYR A 48 15.35 -8.02 -39.72
CA TYR A 48 16.12 -8.00 -38.49
C TYR A 48 16.14 -9.35 -37.78
N ASP A 49 17.16 -9.55 -36.95
CA ASP A 49 17.28 -10.65 -36.00
C ASP A 49 17.37 -10.12 -34.56
N ILE A 50 16.85 -10.90 -33.61
CA ILE A 50 16.88 -10.55 -32.20
C ILE A 50 17.99 -11.31 -31.48
N VAL A 51 18.81 -10.57 -30.74
CA VAL A 51 19.81 -11.11 -29.81
C VAL A 51 19.49 -10.68 -28.39
N THR A 52 19.75 -11.56 -27.42
CA THR A 52 19.51 -11.28 -26.00
C THR A 52 20.82 -11.43 -25.23
N PRO A 53 21.15 -10.49 -24.33
CA PRO A 53 22.38 -10.58 -23.56
C PRO A 53 22.36 -11.75 -22.58
N LYS A 54 23.49 -12.45 -22.47
CA LYS A 54 23.64 -13.64 -21.62
C LYS A 54 23.47 -13.33 -20.13
N ASP A 55 23.79 -12.11 -19.72
CA ASP A 55 23.71 -11.64 -18.34
C ASP A 55 22.31 -11.12 -17.96
N ASN A 56 21.40 -10.97 -18.92
CA ASN A 56 20.08 -10.35 -18.76
C ASN A 56 20.13 -8.95 -18.10
N GLU A 57 21.19 -8.17 -18.34
CA GLU A 57 21.35 -6.81 -17.82
C GLU A 57 20.98 -5.75 -18.89
N PHE A 58 20.47 -4.59 -18.45
CA PHE A 58 20.30 -3.43 -19.34
C PHE A 58 21.64 -2.84 -19.74
N GLY A 59 22.58 -2.86 -18.81
CA GLY A 59 23.96 -2.44 -19.02
C GLY A 59 24.39 -1.45 -17.95
N ARG A 60 25.44 -1.86 -17.23
CA ARG A 60 26.20 -1.04 -16.29
C ARG A 60 27.59 -0.81 -16.85
N LYS A 61 28.14 0.36 -16.56
CA LYS A 61 29.52 0.71 -16.88
C LYS A 61 30.45 -0.02 -15.91
N LEU A 62 31.43 -0.73 -16.45
CA LEU A 62 32.51 -1.35 -15.70
C LEU A 62 33.64 -0.33 -15.51
N GLU A 63 34.52 -0.57 -14.54
CA GLU A 63 35.71 0.28 -14.29
C GLU A 63 36.64 0.35 -15.51
N SER A 64 36.64 -0.70 -16.35
CA SER A 64 37.37 -0.73 -17.62
C SER A 64 36.81 0.21 -18.69
N GLY A 65 35.66 0.86 -18.45
CA GLY A 65 34.93 1.67 -19.43
C GLY A 65 34.02 0.87 -20.37
N ASN A 66 34.09 -0.47 -20.32
CA ASN A 66 33.19 -1.35 -21.07
C ASN A 66 31.82 -1.45 -20.41
N TRP A 67 30.79 -1.72 -21.21
CA TRP A 67 29.43 -1.92 -20.73
C TRP A 67 29.03 -3.40 -20.73
N THR A 68 28.20 -3.78 -19.75
CA THR A 68 27.51 -5.08 -19.72
C THR A 68 26.17 -5.02 -20.47
N GLY A 69 25.45 -6.13 -20.56
CA GLY A 69 24.05 -6.13 -21.01
C GLY A 69 23.84 -5.62 -22.43
N LEU A 70 22.66 -5.01 -22.65
CA LEU A 70 22.28 -4.42 -23.95
C LEU A 70 23.28 -3.36 -24.43
N MET A 71 23.68 -2.45 -23.55
CA MET A 71 24.68 -1.42 -23.87
C MET A 71 25.98 -2.05 -24.36
N GLY A 72 26.44 -3.12 -23.70
CA GLY A 72 27.67 -3.82 -24.05
C GLY A 72 27.64 -4.50 -25.41
N ILE A 73 26.52 -5.17 -25.76
CA ILE A 73 26.37 -5.83 -27.07
C ILE A 73 26.49 -4.82 -28.20
N VAL A 74 25.80 -3.67 -28.08
CA VAL A 74 25.86 -2.62 -29.11
C VAL A 74 27.24 -1.96 -29.13
N GLN A 75 27.86 -1.72 -27.97
CA GLN A 75 29.20 -1.14 -27.88
C GLN A 75 30.27 -2.02 -28.55
N ARG A 76 30.17 -3.35 -28.43
CA ARG A 76 31.09 -4.30 -29.06
C ARG A 76 30.81 -4.55 -30.55
N GLY A 77 29.75 -3.95 -31.11
CA GLY A 77 29.35 -4.17 -32.50
C GLY A 77 28.70 -5.52 -32.76
N GLU A 78 28.26 -6.24 -31.71
CA GLU A 78 27.53 -7.50 -31.83
C GLU A 78 26.06 -7.28 -32.24
N ALA A 79 25.54 -6.07 -32.04
CA ALA A 79 24.22 -5.64 -32.53
C ALA A 79 24.30 -4.22 -33.09
N ASP A 80 23.45 -3.91 -34.07
CA ASP A 80 23.35 -2.58 -34.67
C ASP A 80 22.63 -1.59 -33.76
N MET A 81 21.68 -2.09 -32.98
CA MET A 81 20.90 -1.32 -32.01
C MET A 81 20.39 -2.17 -30.86
N ALA A 82 19.95 -1.54 -29.77
CA ALA A 82 19.20 -2.16 -28.68
C ALA A 82 17.81 -1.54 -28.54
N ALA A 83 16.78 -2.36 -28.67
CA ALA A 83 15.37 -1.99 -28.51
C ALA A 83 14.87 -2.41 -27.13
N SER A 84 14.85 -1.48 -26.18
CA SER A 84 14.37 -1.71 -24.81
C SER A 84 14.09 -0.36 -24.13
N THR A 85 13.66 -0.39 -22.86
CA THR A 85 13.45 0.79 -22.00
C THR A 85 14.77 1.35 -21.48
N LEU A 86 15.65 1.76 -22.39
CA LEU A 86 16.92 2.36 -22.03
C LEU A 86 16.75 3.86 -21.77
N LEU A 87 16.99 4.24 -20.52
CA LEU A 87 17.11 5.64 -20.11
C LEU A 87 18.34 6.27 -20.77
N VAL A 88 18.13 7.46 -21.35
CA VAL A 88 19.17 8.27 -21.98
C VAL A 88 19.81 9.19 -20.95
N TYR A 89 21.02 8.85 -20.49
CA TYR A 89 21.80 9.70 -19.59
C TYR A 89 23.23 9.83 -20.11
N GLU A 90 23.97 10.82 -19.57
CA GLU A 90 25.26 11.26 -20.10
C GLU A 90 26.23 10.10 -20.37
N ASP A 91 26.48 9.24 -19.38
CA ASP A 91 27.39 8.09 -19.50
C ASP A 91 27.02 7.14 -20.66
N ARG A 92 25.72 6.88 -20.88
CA ARG A 92 25.28 6.04 -22.00
C ARG A 92 25.39 6.77 -23.33
N PHE A 93 25.09 8.07 -23.35
CA PHE A 93 25.17 8.90 -24.55
C PHE A 93 26.61 9.15 -25.01
N GLN A 94 27.57 9.15 -24.08
CA GLN A 94 28.99 9.13 -24.41
C GLN A 94 29.37 7.80 -25.11
N ALA A 95 28.86 6.67 -24.61
CA ALA A 95 29.18 5.34 -25.14
C ALA A 95 28.51 5.03 -26.48
N LEU A 96 27.24 5.39 -26.67
CA LEU A 96 26.41 5.04 -27.83
C LEU A 96 25.61 6.24 -28.35
N ASN A 97 24.99 6.12 -29.51
CA ASN A 97 23.98 7.08 -29.98
C ASN A 97 22.59 6.62 -29.53
N PHE A 98 21.61 7.51 -29.59
CA PHE A 98 20.23 7.19 -29.24
C PHE A 98 19.26 7.62 -30.34
N SER A 99 18.16 6.88 -30.45
CA SER A 99 17.04 7.20 -31.33
C SER A 99 16.23 8.40 -30.84
N PHE A 100 15.17 8.73 -31.58
CA PHE A 100 14.14 9.67 -31.11
C PHE A 100 13.62 9.23 -29.73
N PRO A 101 13.52 10.13 -28.74
CA PRO A 101 12.98 9.81 -27.44
C PRO A 101 11.49 9.51 -27.56
N TYR A 102 11.07 8.29 -27.25
CA TYR A 102 9.69 7.84 -27.49
C TYR A 102 8.78 7.99 -26.27
N ASP A 103 9.35 8.14 -25.07
CA ASP A 103 8.62 8.46 -23.83
C ASP A 103 9.59 9.00 -22.76
N PHE A 104 9.06 9.42 -21.61
CA PHE A 104 9.81 9.79 -20.41
C PHE A 104 9.45 8.88 -19.25
N ASP A 105 10.46 8.37 -18.57
CA ASP A 105 10.28 7.46 -17.44
C ASP A 105 11.05 7.95 -16.22
N GLY A 106 10.62 7.52 -15.05
CA GLY A 106 11.28 7.79 -13.80
C GLY A 106 11.39 6.52 -12.95
N MET A 107 12.13 6.62 -11.85
CA MET A 107 12.19 5.54 -10.86
C MET A 107 11.33 5.89 -9.65
N THR A 108 10.46 4.96 -9.28
CA THR A 108 9.66 4.97 -8.05
C THR A 108 9.83 3.61 -7.36
N PHE A 109 9.17 3.39 -6.23
CA PHE A 109 9.07 2.08 -5.61
C PHE A 109 7.64 1.58 -5.54
N ALA A 110 7.50 0.26 -5.59
CA ALA A 110 6.28 -0.46 -5.28
C ALA A 110 6.48 -1.28 -4.00
N ILE A 111 5.47 -1.31 -3.13
CA ILE A 111 5.42 -2.08 -1.90
C ILE A 111 4.07 -2.78 -1.79
N ALA A 112 3.97 -3.89 -1.08
CA ALA A 112 2.66 -4.46 -0.79
C ALA A 112 1.82 -3.46 0.02
N LYS A 113 0.55 -3.29 -0.32
CA LYS A 113 -0.40 -2.62 0.56
C LYS A 113 -0.47 -3.47 1.83
N GLN A 114 -0.13 -2.87 2.97
CA GLN A 114 -0.23 -3.56 4.25
C GLN A 114 -1.68 -4.01 4.42
N THR A 115 -1.87 -5.30 4.73
CA THR A 115 -3.19 -5.86 5.02
C THR A 115 -3.84 -5.04 6.11
N GLU A 116 -5.16 -4.89 6.00
CA GLU A 116 -5.98 -4.21 6.98
C GLU A 116 -5.62 -4.74 8.37
N TRP A 117 -4.97 -3.90 9.18
CA TRP A 117 -4.79 -4.25 10.57
C TRP A 117 -6.19 -4.29 11.17
N ARG A 118 -6.70 -5.49 11.42
CA ARG A 118 -7.74 -5.70 12.43
C ARG A 118 -7.09 -5.35 13.77
N LYS A 119 -7.07 -4.06 14.09
CA LYS A 119 -6.76 -3.62 15.46
C LYS A 119 -7.83 -4.26 16.34
N ALA A 120 -7.42 -5.12 17.27
CA ALA A 120 -8.30 -5.53 18.35
C ALA A 120 -8.89 -4.27 19.00
N PHE A 121 -10.19 -4.29 19.24
CA PHE A 121 -10.99 -3.14 19.68
C PHE A 121 -11.04 -1.99 18.66
N GLY A 122 -11.12 -2.31 17.37
CA GLY A 122 -11.18 -1.31 16.28
C GLY A 122 -12.23 -0.22 16.48
N PHE A 123 -13.38 -0.55 17.09
CA PHE A 123 -14.43 0.41 17.43
C PHE A 123 -14.01 1.44 18.49
N MET A 124 -13.03 1.15 19.37
CA MET A 124 -12.51 2.13 20.32
C MET A 124 -11.65 3.22 19.64
N TYR A 125 -11.05 2.90 18.49
CA TYR A 125 -10.24 3.85 17.72
C TYR A 125 -11.08 4.87 16.93
N LEU A 126 -12.40 4.74 16.93
CA LEU A 126 -13.28 5.69 16.23
C LEU A 126 -13.27 7.07 16.89
N PHE A 127 -12.98 7.13 18.19
CA PHE A 127 -12.74 8.36 18.94
C PHE A 127 -11.35 8.33 19.58
N ASP A 128 -10.67 9.48 19.54
CA ASP A 128 -9.38 9.62 20.22
C ASP A 128 -9.55 9.53 21.74
N PHE A 129 -8.48 9.14 22.43
CA PHE A 129 -8.45 9.02 23.89
C PHE A 129 -8.97 10.27 24.63
N PRO A 130 -8.63 11.52 24.24
CA PRO A 130 -9.19 12.71 24.88
C PRO A 130 -10.73 12.78 24.78
N THR A 131 -11.31 12.37 23.65
CA THR A 131 -12.76 12.36 23.44
C THR A 131 -13.46 11.37 24.39
N TRP A 132 -12.90 10.17 24.55
CA TRP A 132 -13.38 9.19 25.52
C TRP A 132 -13.35 9.73 26.95
N MET A 133 -12.25 10.40 27.33
CA MET A 133 -12.12 11.00 28.66
C MET A 133 -13.11 12.15 28.88
N LEU A 134 -13.33 13.00 27.88
CA LEU A 134 -14.33 14.07 27.95
C LEU A 134 -15.75 13.51 28.08
N MET A 135 -16.07 12.41 27.40
CA MET A 135 -17.35 11.71 27.58
C MET A 135 -17.51 11.21 29.02
N PHE A 136 -16.50 10.54 29.57
CA PHE A 136 -16.53 10.05 30.96
C PHE A 136 -16.69 11.20 31.97
N VAL A 137 -15.91 12.27 31.81
CA VAL A 137 -16.00 13.47 32.67
C VAL A 137 -17.37 14.13 32.55
N SER A 138 -17.96 14.23 31.36
CA SER A 138 -19.28 14.82 31.17
C SER A 138 -20.40 14.04 31.88
N ILE A 139 -20.30 12.71 31.96
CA ILE A 139 -21.21 11.88 32.77
C ILE A 139 -21.09 12.23 34.25
N LEU A 140 -19.85 12.25 34.79
CA LEU A 140 -19.62 12.54 36.21
C LEU A 140 -20.06 13.95 36.60
N LEU A 141 -19.80 14.94 35.74
CA LEU A 141 -20.23 16.32 35.92
C LEU A 141 -21.75 16.44 35.87
N SER A 142 -22.41 15.80 34.89
CA SER A 142 -23.87 15.84 34.78
C SER A 142 -24.52 15.18 36.00
N ALA A 143 -24.01 14.03 36.44
CA ALA A 143 -24.46 13.40 37.68
C ALA A 143 -24.26 14.30 38.91
N ALA A 144 -23.15 15.04 39.00
CA ALA A 144 -22.85 15.91 40.13
C ALA A 144 -23.80 17.10 40.18
N VAL A 145 -24.04 17.74 39.04
CA VAL A 145 -24.96 18.86 38.93
C VAL A 145 -26.39 18.43 39.28
N PHE A 146 -26.84 17.28 38.76
CA PHE A 146 -28.16 16.74 39.11
C PHE A 146 -28.25 16.27 40.55
N PHE A 147 -27.16 15.78 41.14
CA PHE A 147 -27.12 15.42 42.55
C PHE A 147 -27.30 16.63 43.46
N VAL A 148 -26.76 17.80 43.10
CA VAL A 148 -27.02 19.05 43.85
C VAL A 148 -28.51 19.42 43.82
N ILE A 149 -29.18 19.19 42.69
CA ILE A 149 -30.60 19.54 42.49
C ILE A 149 -31.54 18.48 43.10
N LEU A 150 -31.18 17.20 43.04
CA LEU A 150 -32.02 16.04 43.39
C LEU A 150 -31.51 15.29 44.62
N LYS A 151 -30.70 15.93 45.47
CA LYS A 151 -30.00 15.33 46.60
C LYS A 151 -30.91 14.53 47.54
N ASP A 152 -32.15 14.97 47.70
CA ASP A 152 -33.13 14.37 48.61
C ASP A 152 -33.89 13.19 47.99
N ILE A 153 -33.65 12.88 46.70
CA ILE A 153 -34.43 11.91 45.93
C ILE A 153 -33.51 10.79 45.41
N GLU A 154 -32.35 11.13 44.86
CA GLU A 154 -31.47 10.15 44.19
C GLU A 154 -30.05 10.16 44.77
N SER A 155 -29.47 8.97 44.90
CA SER A 155 -28.05 8.84 45.22
C SER A 155 -27.19 9.23 44.03
N TYR A 156 -26.02 9.84 44.30
CA TYR A 156 -25.06 10.20 43.24
C TYR A 156 -24.70 9.01 42.34
N SER A 157 -24.49 7.82 42.93
CA SER A 157 -24.22 6.59 42.17
C SER A 157 -25.35 6.21 41.22
N ASN A 158 -26.61 6.33 41.65
CA ASN A 158 -27.75 6.04 40.78
C ASN A 158 -27.84 7.03 39.61
N LEU A 159 -27.56 8.31 39.87
CA LEU A 159 -27.51 9.33 38.82
C LEU A 159 -26.42 9.03 37.78
N VAL A 160 -25.21 8.62 38.21
CA VAL A 160 -24.15 8.20 37.29
C VAL A 160 -24.62 7.06 36.38
N PHE A 161 -25.31 6.04 36.91
CA PHE A 161 -25.85 4.95 36.10
C PHE A 161 -26.97 5.38 35.17
N ILE A 162 -27.86 6.29 35.59
CA ILE A 162 -28.91 6.84 34.74
C ILE A 162 -28.30 7.62 33.55
N PHE A 163 -27.31 8.47 33.81
CA PHE A 163 -26.62 9.22 32.76
C PHE A 163 -25.84 8.29 31.82
N LEU A 164 -25.13 7.30 32.35
CA LEU A 164 -24.48 6.27 31.55
C LEU A 164 -25.48 5.50 30.68
N GLY A 165 -26.60 5.06 31.25
CA GLY A 165 -27.67 4.35 30.54
C GLY A 165 -28.26 5.19 29.40
N SER A 166 -28.47 6.49 29.63
CA SER A 166 -28.98 7.39 28.58
C SER A 166 -28.03 7.60 27.41
N LEU A 167 -26.70 7.58 27.65
CA LEU A 167 -25.69 7.58 26.59
C LEU A 167 -25.76 6.29 25.77
N LEU A 168 -26.06 5.17 26.42
CA LEU A 168 -26.34 3.87 25.78
C LEU A 168 -27.75 3.78 25.17
N ARG A 169 -28.46 4.91 25.04
CA ARG A 169 -29.83 5.04 24.50
C ARG A 169 -30.88 4.27 25.30
N GLN A 170 -30.64 4.01 26.58
CA GLN A 170 -31.65 3.50 27.51
C GLN A 170 -32.57 4.64 27.98
N PRO A 171 -33.85 4.36 28.28
CA PRO A 171 -34.77 5.37 28.79
C PRO A 171 -34.35 5.86 30.19
N LEU A 172 -34.45 7.19 30.42
CA LEU A 172 -34.25 7.77 31.75
C LEU A 172 -35.48 7.50 32.63
N THR A 173 -35.31 6.68 33.67
CA THR A 173 -36.34 6.39 34.67
C THR A 173 -36.16 7.29 35.90
N ILE A 174 -36.56 8.56 35.80
CA ILE A 174 -36.63 9.47 36.95
C ILE A 174 -38.08 9.64 37.36
N HIS A 175 -38.42 9.22 38.58
CA HIS A 175 -39.81 9.09 39.03
C HIS A 175 -40.48 10.40 39.48
N LYS A 176 -39.78 11.55 39.49
CA LYS A 176 -40.37 12.84 39.89
C LYS A 176 -40.24 13.92 38.82
N ARG A 177 -41.38 14.50 38.42
CA ARG A 177 -41.52 15.51 37.38
C ARG A 177 -41.45 16.93 38.00
N ALA A 178 -40.25 17.46 38.20
CA ALA A 178 -40.06 18.88 38.50
C ALA A 178 -39.79 19.66 37.20
N GLN A 179 -40.32 20.88 37.09
CA GLN A 179 -40.20 21.69 35.86
C GLN A 179 -38.77 22.22 35.65
N GLU A 180 -37.99 22.32 36.73
CA GLU A 180 -36.79 23.14 36.83
C GLU A 180 -35.54 22.50 36.18
N TRP A 181 -35.46 21.17 36.10
CA TRP A 181 -34.32 20.48 35.48
C TRP A 181 -34.49 20.16 33.99
N LYS A 182 -35.63 20.52 33.39
CA LYS A 182 -35.97 20.17 32.00
C LYS A 182 -34.98 20.69 30.98
N PHE A 183 -34.53 21.93 31.12
CA PHE A 183 -33.57 22.53 30.20
C PHE A 183 -32.24 21.76 30.20
N MET A 184 -31.78 21.38 31.40
CA MET A 184 -30.54 20.64 31.59
C MET A 184 -30.65 19.21 31.04
N MET A 185 -31.80 18.56 31.22
CA MET A 185 -32.05 17.28 30.58
C MET A 185 -32.12 17.41 29.06
N CYS A 186 -32.77 18.43 28.51
CA CYS A 186 -32.77 18.68 27.07
C CYS A 186 -31.33 18.86 26.55
N ALA A 187 -30.50 19.64 27.24
CA ALA A 187 -29.09 19.81 26.87
C ALA A 187 -28.32 18.48 26.92
N TRP A 188 -28.53 17.67 27.96
CA TRP A 188 -27.93 16.35 28.08
C TRP A 188 -28.40 15.40 26.96
N PHE A 189 -29.70 15.38 26.64
CA PHE A 189 -30.25 14.58 25.55
C PHE A 189 -29.70 15.00 24.19
N LEU A 190 -29.52 16.30 23.94
CA LEU A 190 -28.89 16.79 22.73
C LEU A 190 -27.44 16.29 22.63
N LEU A 191 -26.69 16.36 23.73
CA LEU A 191 -25.31 15.87 23.79
C LEU A 191 -25.23 14.37 23.51
N THR A 192 -26.04 13.53 24.17
CA THR A 192 -26.02 12.08 23.97
C THR A 192 -26.48 11.68 22.58
N SER A 193 -27.51 12.33 22.05
CA SER A 193 -28.00 12.10 20.69
C SER A 193 -26.93 12.47 19.64
N LEU A 194 -26.26 13.62 19.80
CA LEU A 194 -25.19 14.04 18.92
C LEU A 194 -24.02 13.04 18.95
N MET A 195 -23.53 12.69 20.15
CA MET A 195 -22.39 11.79 20.30
C MET A 195 -22.67 10.39 19.73
N THR A 196 -23.85 9.83 20.00
CA THR A 196 -24.23 8.52 19.45
C THR A 196 -24.39 8.55 17.93
N SER A 197 -24.91 9.64 17.37
CA SER A 197 -25.06 9.82 15.92
C SER A 197 -23.71 9.97 15.21
N VAL A 198 -22.80 10.78 15.78
CA VAL A 198 -21.44 10.95 15.26
C VAL A 198 -20.68 9.62 15.31
N TYR A 199 -20.75 8.90 16.44
CA TYR A 199 -20.10 7.60 16.57
C TYR A 199 -20.63 6.59 15.55
N ALA A 200 -21.95 6.51 15.37
CA ALA A 200 -22.57 5.64 14.36
C ALA A 200 -22.15 6.01 12.93
N GLY A 201 -22.04 7.31 12.62
CA GLY A 201 -21.58 7.79 11.32
C GLY A 201 -20.11 7.43 11.04
N VAL A 202 -19.22 7.63 12.02
CA VAL A 202 -17.79 7.28 11.88
C VAL A 202 -17.62 5.77 11.79
N LEU A 203 -18.35 4.99 12.59
CA LEU A 203 -18.36 3.53 12.50
C LEU A 203 -18.79 3.07 11.10
N LEU A 204 -19.87 3.64 10.55
CA LEU A 204 -20.33 3.30 9.20
C LEU A 204 -19.24 3.61 8.17
N SER A 205 -18.64 4.80 8.21
CA SER A 205 -17.55 5.18 7.31
C SER A 205 -16.38 4.20 7.39
N PHE A 206 -15.99 3.80 8.60
CA PHE A 206 -14.90 2.87 8.85
C PHE A 206 -15.19 1.46 8.34
N LEU A 207 -16.44 0.99 8.43
CA LEU A 207 -16.85 -0.31 7.90
C LEU A 207 -17.01 -0.29 6.37
N THR A 208 -17.37 0.85 5.79
CA THR A 208 -17.54 0.97 4.33
C THR A 208 -16.23 1.08 3.57
N VAL A 209 -15.23 1.76 4.15
CA VAL A 209 -13.90 1.91 3.55
C VAL A 209 -12.89 1.44 4.59
N PRO A 210 -12.31 0.23 4.42
CA PRO A 210 -11.31 -0.24 5.35
C PRO A 210 -10.14 0.74 5.35
N SER A 211 -9.82 1.29 6.51
CA SER A 211 -8.65 2.15 6.64
C SER A 211 -7.41 1.27 6.45
N HIS A 212 -6.79 1.35 5.28
CA HIS A 212 -5.48 0.75 5.09
C HIS A 212 -4.50 1.42 6.06
N VAL A 213 -3.65 0.62 6.70
CA VAL A 213 -2.57 1.18 7.51
C VAL A 213 -1.74 2.09 6.64
N LYS A 214 -1.29 3.23 7.18
CA LYS A 214 -0.38 4.14 6.48
C LYS A 214 0.81 3.32 5.97
N THR A 215 0.78 3.01 4.68
CA THR A 215 1.89 2.37 3.98
C THR A 215 3.01 3.38 3.86
N VAL A 216 4.24 2.89 3.84
CA VAL A 216 5.41 3.70 3.50
C VAL A 216 5.14 4.43 2.19
N ALA A 217 4.99 5.75 2.27
CA ALA A 217 4.47 6.54 1.17
C ALA A 217 5.58 7.12 0.28
N ASP A 218 6.70 7.49 0.90
CA ASP A 218 7.82 8.20 0.27
C ASP A 218 9.16 7.48 0.54
N PHE A 219 10.22 7.92 -0.17
CA PHE A 219 11.55 7.33 -0.02
C PHE A 219 12.18 7.64 1.34
N TRP A 220 11.76 8.71 2.01
CA TRP A 220 12.21 9.05 3.37
C TRP A 220 11.71 8.02 4.38
N GLU A 221 10.40 7.79 4.45
CA GLU A 221 9.76 6.78 5.29
C GLU A 221 10.30 5.38 4.97
N LEU A 222 10.58 5.10 3.69
CA LEU A 222 11.19 3.84 3.27
C LEU A 222 12.59 3.69 3.88
N SER A 223 13.39 4.74 3.85
CA SER A 223 14.73 4.73 4.44
C SER A 223 14.67 4.50 5.96
N GLU A 224 13.71 5.11 6.67
CA GLU A 224 13.52 4.88 8.10
C GLU A 224 13.09 3.44 8.39
N ALA A 225 12.19 2.90 7.57
CA ALA A 225 11.68 1.55 7.71
C ALA A 225 12.78 0.51 7.50
N ILE A 226 13.69 0.75 6.55
CA ILE A 226 14.89 -0.06 6.32
C ILE A 226 15.88 0.09 7.48
N ALA A 227 16.10 1.31 7.98
CA ALA A 227 16.99 1.56 9.12
C ALA A 227 16.53 0.81 10.38
N LYS A 228 15.21 0.72 10.60
CA LYS A 228 14.58 -0.07 11.68
C LYS A 228 14.61 -1.58 11.43
N GLY A 229 15.06 -2.03 10.26
CA GLY A 229 15.09 -3.46 9.87
C GLY A 229 13.72 -4.06 9.56
N THR A 230 12.68 -3.23 9.44
CA THR A 230 11.30 -3.69 9.23
C THR A 230 11.01 -4.06 7.79
N HIS A 231 11.70 -3.40 6.84
CA HIS A 231 11.47 -3.55 5.41
C HIS A 231 12.77 -3.86 4.65
N ARG A 232 12.63 -4.63 3.57
CA ARG A 232 13.71 -4.88 2.61
C ARG A 232 13.44 -4.11 1.33
N VAL A 233 14.49 -3.68 0.64
CA VAL A 233 14.37 -2.96 -0.63
C VAL A 233 15.18 -3.64 -1.70
N TYR A 234 14.60 -3.83 -2.88
CA TYR A 234 15.25 -4.47 -4.01
C TYR A 234 15.47 -3.48 -5.15
N GLY A 235 16.71 -3.46 -5.68
CA GLY A 235 17.08 -2.68 -6.86
C GLY A 235 17.32 -3.58 -8.07
N MET A 236 17.01 -3.09 -9.26
CA MET A 236 17.24 -3.86 -10.49
C MET A 236 18.74 -4.06 -10.77
N LYS A 237 19.15 -5.31 -10.95
CA LYS A 237 20.54 -5.67 -11.26
C LYS A 237 20.97 -5.16 -12.63
N GLY A 238 22.25 -4.80 -12.77
CA GLY A 238 22.80 -4.42 -14.08
C GLY A 238 22.31 -3.08 -14.61
N THR A 239 21.86 -2.21 -13.69
CA THR A 239 21.40 -0.83 -13.98
C THR A 239 22.23 0.19 -13.21
N PHE A 240 22.09 1.47 -13.55
CA PHE A 240 22.75 2.56 -12.84
C PHE A 240 22.06 2.94 -11.52
N LEU A 241 20.94 2.30 -11.16
CA LEU A 241 20.11 2.68 -10.01
C LEU A 241 20.91 2.69 -8.69
N VAL A 242 21.60 1.59 -8.38
CA VAL A 242 22.33 1.48 -7.10
C VAL A 242 23.52 2.46 -7.04
N PRO A 243 24.36 2.58 -8.09
CA PRO A 243 25.36 3.65 -8.15
C PRO A 243 24.77 5.05 -7.94
N PHE A 244 23.65 5.37 -8.60
CA PHE A 244 22.96 6.66 -8.47
C PHE A 244 22.52 6.94 -7.03
N LEU A 245 21.88 5.96 -6.38
CA LEU A 245 21.44 6.09 -4.99
C LEU A 245 22.63 6.35 -4.05
N ARG A 246 23.73 5.61 -4.22
CA ARG A 246 24.95 5.75 -3.39
C ARG A 246 25.70 7.06 -3.62
N SER A 247 25.61 7.64 -4.82
CA SER A 247 26.20 8.95 -5.14
C SER A 247 25.29 10.13 -4.82
N SER A 248 24.05 9.89 -4.37
CA SER A 248 23.07 10.96 -4.12
C SER A 248 23.53 11.89 -2.99
N GLU A 249 23.24 13.18 -3.08
CA GLU A 249 23.50 14.12 -1.97
C GLU A 249 22.62 13.79 -0.76
N GLU A 250 21.40 13.33 -1.03
CA GLU A 250 20.39 13.00 -0.04
C GLU A 250 20.78 11.79 0.81
N LYS A 251 20.82 11.99 2.13
CA LYS A 251 21.27 10.96 3.07
C LYS A 251 20.37 9.72 3.06
N TYR A 252 19.06 9.89 2.90
CA TYR A 252 18.09 8.79 2.90
C TYR A 252 18.22 7.92 1.64
N LEU A 253 18.47 8.51 0.47
CA LEU A 253 18.72 7.77 -0.77
C LEU A 253 20.05 7.01 -0.73
N ARG A 254 21.11 7.63 -0.19
CA ARG A 254 22.39 6.95 0.03
C ARG A 254 22.25 5.73 0.93
N LEU A 255 21.54 5.87 2.05
CA LEU A 255 21.27 4.76 2.96
C LEU A 255 20.59 3.59 2.25
N ILE A 256 19.59 3.87 1.41
CA ILE A 256 18.90 2.86 0.60
C ILE A 256 19.89 2.19 -0.36
N GLY A 257 20.68 2.97 -1.10
CA GLY A 257 21.67 2.46 -2.06
C GLY A 257 22.74 1.59 -1.41
N ASP A 258 23.27 2.01 -0.27
CA ASP A 258 24.28 1.26 0.49
C ASP A 258 23.69 -0.05 1.02
N LYS A 259 22.46 -0.04 1.58
CA LYS A 259 21.81 -1.26 2.07
C LYS A 259 21.49 -2.26 0.97
N ILE A 260 21.10 -1.80 -0.23
CA ILE A 260 20.91 -2.68 -1.38
C ILE A 260 22.23 -3.37 -1.74
N HIS A 261 23.33 -2.60 -1.77
CA HIS A 261 24.64 -3.08 -2.14
C HIS A 261 25.22 -4.05 -1.11
N GLU A 262 25.23 -3.68 0.17
CA GLU A 262 25.75 -4.48 1.29
C GLU A 262 25.06 -5.84 1.41
N ASN A 263 23.73 -5.86 1.28
CA ASN A 263 22.93 -7.07 1.48
C ASN A 263 22.69 -7.86 0.20
N GLY A 264 23.18 -7.37 -0.95
CA GLY A 264 22.96 -8.01 -2.25
C GLY A 264 21.49 -8.09 -2.66
N TRP A 265 20.66 -7.11 -2.29
CA TRP A 265 19.22 -7.08 -2.59
C TRP A 265 18.95 -6.66 -4.05
N TYR A 266 19.43 -7.47 -4.97
CA TYR A 266 19.25 -7.28 -6.39
C TYR A 266 18.11 -8.17 -6.92
N ILE A 267 17.42 -7.67 -7.93
CA ILE A 267 16.39 -8.43 -8.65
C ILE A 267 16.63 -8.30 -10.17
N SER A 268 16.48 -9.41 -10.90
CA SER A 268 16.68 -9.42 -12.36
C SER A 268 15.45 -8.89 -13.10
N ALA A 269 15.62 -8.46 -14.36
CA ALA A 269 14.51 -7.94 -15.16
C ALA A 269 13.37 -8.96 -15.32
N ASN A 270 13.72 -10.23 -15.55
CA ASN A 270 12.74 -11.31 -15.72
C ASN A 270 11.99 -11.58 -14.41
N GLU A 271 12.71 -11.61 -13.28
CA GLU A 271 12.10 -11.78 -11.95
C GLU A 271 11.12 -10.65 -11.60
N ILE A 272 11.48 -9.39 -11.83
CA ILE A 272 10.57 -8.26 -11.58
C ILE A 272 9.29 -8.41 -12.42
N SER A 273 9.42 -8.85 -13.68
CA SER A 273 8.27 -9.00 -14.58
C SER A 273 7.31 -10.12 -14.18
N ALA A 274 7.83 -11.18 -13.57
CA ALA A 274 7.04 -12.31 -13.09
C ALA A 274 6.45 -12.06 -11.70
N ASN A 275 7.27 -11.54 -10.78
CA ASN A 275 6.86 -11.21 -9.42
C ASN A 275 7.50 -9.88 -8.96
N PRO A 276 6.78 -8.75 -9.11
CA PRO A 276 7.32 -7.43 -8.78
C PRO A 276 7.52 -7.21 -7.27
N LEU A 277 6.91 -8.03 -6.39
CA LEU A 277 7.06 -7.95 -4.93
C LEU A 277 7.58 -9.27 -4.36
N LYS A 278 8.66 -9.22 -3.56
CA LYS A 278 9.26 -10.42 -2.94
C LYS A 278 8.69 -10.77 -1.55
N GLY A 279 7.59 -10.11 -1.14
CA GLY A 279 6.93 -10.31 0.15
C GLY A 279 6.20 -9.06 0.66
N GLU A 280 5.47 -9.18 1.76
CA GLU A 280 4.64 -8.09 2.32
C GLU A 280 5.46 -6.89 2.80
N ASN A 281 6.60 -7.13 3.45
CA ASN A 281 7.50 -6.07 3.93
C ASN A 281 8.68 -5.84 2.97
N SER A 282 8.43 -5.93 1.67
CA SER A 282 9.44 -5.66 0.65
C SER A 282 9.00 -4.57 -0.30
N ALA A 283 9.91 -3.63 -0.54
CA ALA A 283 9.79 -2.62 -1.58
C ALA A 283 10.70 -3.01 -2.76
N THR A 284 10.24 -2.75 -3.97
CA THR A 284 11.05 -2.88 -5.19
C THR A 284 11.13 -1.50 -5.84
N ILE A 285 12.33 -1.05 -6.17
CA ILE A 285 12.54 0.20 -6.93
C ILE A 285 12.56 -0.14 -8.41
N GLY A 286 11.77 0.57 -9.21
CA GLY A 286 11.59 0.28 -10.62
C GLY A 286 10.99 1.43 -11.41
N SER A 287 10.82 1.17 -12.70
CA SER A 287 10.27 2.12 -13.68
C SER A 287 8.82 2.48 -13.37
N VAL A 288 8.50 3.77 -13.47
CA VAL A 288 7.12 4.28 -13.32
C VAL A 288 6.24 3.71 -14.43
N ILE A 289 6.69 3.72 -15.68
CA ILE A 289 5.90 3.17 -16.79
C ILE A 289 5.71 1.66 -16.60
N PHE A 290 6.70 0.96 -16.07
CA PHE A 290 6.58 -0.47 -15.75
C PHE A 290 5.50 -0.73 -14.69
N TYR A 291 5.50 0.02 -13.59
CA TYR A 291 4.44 -0.11 -12.60
C TYR A 291 3.09 0.33 -13.12
N LYS A 292 3.04 1.33 -14.01
CA LYS A 292 1.79 1.71 -14.64
C LYS A 292 1.22 0.59 -15.52
N LEU A 293 2.07 -0.06 -16.31
CA LEU A 293 1.67 -1.21 -17.13
C LEU A 293 1.02 -2.31 -16.29
N LEU A 294 1.54 -2.54 -15.07
CA LEU A 294 1.06 -3.58 -14.18
C LEU A 294 -0.13 -3.16 -13.31
N PHE A 295 -0.16 -1.91 -12.83
CA PHE A 295 -1.02 -1.52 -11.70
C PHE A 295 -1.91 -0.28 -11.95
N ASP A 296 -1.69 0.53 -13.00
CA ASP A 296 -2.37 1.82 -13.17
C ASP A 296 -3.87 1.70 -13.47
N ILE A 297 -4.31 0.59 -14.09
CA ILE A 297 -5.60 0.62 -14.77
C ILE A 297 -6.77 0.77 -13.81
N HIS A 298 -6.78 0.18 -12.61
CA HIS A 298 -7.78 0.51 -11.58
C HIS A 298 -7.26 0.15 -10.18
N ASP A 299 -7.16 1.18 -9.33
CA ASP A 299 -6.65 1.17 -7.95
C ASP A 299 -7.43 0.26 -6.97
N PHE A 300 -8.58 -0.26 -7.42
CA PHE A 300 -9.57 -0.93 -6.57
C PHE A 300 -9.13 -2.30 -6.02
N HIS A 301 -8.11 -2.95 -6.58
CA HIS A 301 -7.69 -4.29 -6.13
C HIS A 301 -6.20 -4.59 -6.16
N SER A 302 -5.35 -3.64 -6.54
CA SER A 302 -3.91 -3.87 -6.46
C SER A 302 -3.53 -4.02 -4.98
N LYS A 303 -3.09 -5.22 -4.58
CA LYS A 303 -2.41 -5.46 -3.28
C LYS A 303 -1.06 -4.73 -3.18
N VAL A 304 -0.82 -3.75 -4.05
CA VAL A 304 0.44 -3.08 -4.31
C VAL A 304 0.19 -1.59 -4.26
N PHE A 305 0.95 -0.89 -3.43
CA PHE A 305 1.04 0.55 -3.40
C PHE A 305 2.28 0.97 -4.21
N VAL A 306 2.10 1.90 -5.14
CA VAL A 306 3.19 2.50 -5.90
C VAL A 306 3.34 3.93 -5.40
N SER A 307 4.56 4.33 -5.01
CA SER A 307 4.79 5.68 -4.53
C SER A 307 4.62 6.71 -5.65
N ASN A 308 4.05 7.86 -5.29
CA ASN A 308 3.94 9.02 -6.18
C ASN A 308 5.27 9.77 -6.34
N GLU A 309 6.23 9.56 -5.44
CA GLU A 309 7.54 10.18 -5.50
C GLU A 309 8.41 9.55 -6.59
N LYS A 310 9.20 10.37 -7.29
CA LYS A 310 10.12 9.93 -8.34
C LYS A 310 11.51 10.48 -8.03
N ILE A 311 12.51 9.61 -7.96
CA ILE A 311 13.88 10.02 -7.60
C ILE A 311 14.67 10.62 -8.77
N PHE A 312 14.25 10.35 -10.00
CA PHE A 312 14.71 11.05 -11.21
C PHE A 312 13.75 10.76 -12.36
N ALA A 313 13.86 11.52 -13.45
CA ALA A 313 13.18 11.25 -14.72
C ALA A 313 14.14 11.46 -15.90
N SER A 314 14.01 10.62 -16.92
CA SER A 314 14.82 10.71 -18.14
C SER A 314 14.07 10.19 -19.35
N ALA A 315 14.47 10.63 -20.53
CA ALA A 315 13.93 10.13 -21.79
C ALA A 315 14.28 8.66 -22.01
N LEU A 316 13.37 7.92 -22.65
CA LEU A 316 13.59 6.57 -23.15
C LEU A 316 13.92 6.60 -24.64
N GLY A 317 14.93 5.83 -25.05
CA GLY A 317 15.32 5.71 -26.45
C GLY A 317 16.00 4.39 -26.75
N PHE A 318 16.01 4.01 -28.02
CA PHE A 318 16.78 2.86 -28.47
C PHE A 318 18.25 3.25 -28.59
N ALA A 319 19.15 2.40 -28.07
CA ALA A 319 20.58 2.64 -28.19
C ALA A 319 21.05 2.18 -29.56
N LEU A 320 21.88 2.99 -30.22
CA LEU A 320 22.39 2.77 -31.57
C LEU A 320 23.91 2.77 -31.51
N LYS A 321 24.56 1.94 -32.35
CA LYS A 321 26.01 2.05 -32.53
C LYS A 321 26.41 3.46 -33.01
N LYS A 322 27.63 3.90 -32.71
CA LYS A 322 28.10 5.28 -33.00
C LYS A 322 28.08 5.60 -34.51
N ASP A 323 28.37 4.63 -35.35
CA ASP A 323 28.46 4.71 -36.81
C ASP A 323 27.19 4.20 -37.51
N PHE A 324 26.04 4.28 -36.85
CA PHE A 324 24.78 3.75 -37.38
C PHE A 324 24.33 4.51 -38.65
N CYS A 325 24.34 3.81 -39.80
CA CYS A 325 24.09 4.36 -41.14
C CYS A 325 22.79 5.15 -41.28
N CYS A 326 21.80 4.76 -40.49
CA CYS A 326 20.40 4.96 -40.83
C CYS A 326 19.66 5.69 -39.69
N ALA A 327 20.42 6.39 -38.83
CA ALA A 327 19.91 7.06 -37.64
C ALA A 327 18.85 8.12 -37.98
N SER A 328 19.07 8.90 -39.04
CA SER A 328 18.13 9.95 -39.46
C SER A 328 16.80 9.38 -39.94
N GLU A 329 16.83 8.27 -40.67
CA GLU A 329 15.61 7.62 -41.16
C GLU A 329 14.83 6.98 -40.02
N LEU A 330 15.53 6.24 -39.14
CA LEU A 330 14.95 5.68 -37.92
C LEU A 330 14.30 6.77 -37.06
N TRP A 331 14.98 7.90 -36.88
CA TRP A 331 14.46 9.04 -36.12
C TRP A 331 13.15 9.59 -36.70
N GLN A 332 13.08 9.76 -38.03
CA GLN A 332 11.87 10.25 -38.70
C GLN A 332 10.70 9.26 -38.61
N VAL A 333 10.97 7.95 -38.73
CA VAL A 333 9.93 6.93 -38.61
C VAL A 333 9.44 6.86 -37.18
N MET A 334 10.35 6.77 -36.20
CA MET A 334 9.99 6.71 -34.78
C MET A 334 9.21 7.93 -34.33
N SER A 335 9.61 9.15 -34.73
CA SER A 335 8.89 10.36 -34.36
C SER A 335 7.45 10.35 -34.89
N ARG A 336 7.22 9.93 -36.14
CA ARG A 336 5.87 9.80 -36.71
C ARG A 336 5.02 8.76 -35.99
N VAL A 337 5.59 7.59 -35.68
CA VAL A 337 4.88 6.50 -34.97
C VAL A 337 4.51 6.96 -33.56
N VAL A 338 5.42 7.62 -32.84
CA VAL A 338 5.15 8.18 -31.51
C VAL A 338 4.11 9.29 -31.56
N SER A 339 4.25 10.26 -32.48
CA SER A 339 3.30 11.37 -32.64
C SER A 339 1.88 10.92 -33.05
N SER A 340 1.74 9.76 -33.70
CA SER A 340 0.42 9.16 -33.98
C SER A 340 -0.23 8.46 -32.78
N GLY A 341 0.45 8.39 -31.63
CA GLY A 341 -0.04 7.73 -30.42
C GLY A 341 0.00 6.21 -30.46
N ILE A 342 0.70 5.60 -31.44
CA ILE A 342 0.77 4.13 -31.58
C ILE A 342 1.47 3.49 -30.38
N TYR A 343 2.56 4.09 -29.89
CA TYR A 343 3.27 3.59 -28.70
C TYR A 343 2.36 3.58 -27.46
N GLU A 344 1.67 4.70 -27.20
CA GLU A 344 0.73 4.81 -26.07
C GLU A 344 -0.43 3.82 -26.20
N LYS A 345 -0.94 3.61 -27.43
CA LYS A 345 -1.96 2.60 -27.70
C LYS A 345 -1.48 1.19 -27.32
N PHE A 346 -0.24 0.81 -27.66
CA PHE A 346 0.30 -0.50 -27.28
C PHE A 346 0.46 -0.64 -25.77
N LEU A 347 0.93 0.41 -25.09
CA LEU A 347 1.04 0.44 -23.63
C LEU A 347 -0.33 0.23 -22.96
N ARG A 348 -1.36 0.95 -23.40
CA ARG A 348 -2.75 0.81 -22.90
C ARG A 348 -3.36 -0.56 -23.20
N GLN A 349 -3.07 -1.13 -24.37
CA GLN A 349 -3.58 -2.46 -24.74
C GLN A 349 -2.96 -3.58 -23.91
N GLU A 350 -1.64 -3.58 -23.71
CA GLU A 350 -0.97 -4.62 -22.91
C GLU A 350 -1.33 -4.49 -21.42
N SER A 351 -1.46 -3.27 -20.90
CA SER A 351 -1.96 -3.06 -19.53
C SER A 351 -3.40 -3.57 -19.38
N PHE A 352 -4.30 -3.29 -20.34
CA PHE A 352 -5.67 -3.77 -20.28
C PHE A 352 -5.76 -5.30 -20.33
N LYS A 353 -4.96 -5.95 -21.18
CA LYS A 353 -4.87 -7.41 -21.22
C LYS A 353 -4.41 -7.99 -19.88
N TYR A 354 -3.41 -7.37 -19.26
CA TYR A 354 -2.94 -7.81 -17.96
C TYR A 354 -4.01 -7.64 -16.89
N TRP A 355 -4.64 -6.47 -16.83
CA TRP A 355 -5.76 -6.23 -15.93
C TRP A 355 -6.88 -7.27 -16.11
N HIS A 356 -7.29 -7.51 -17.37
CA HIS A 356 -8.33 -8.50 -17.68
C HIS A 356 -7.93 -9.92 -17.26
N SER A 357 -6.65 -10.28 -17.39
CA SER A 357 -6.16 -11.59 -16.95
C SER A 357 -6.23 -11.77 -15.43
N ILE A 358 -5.98 -10.72 -14.65
CA ILE A 358 -6.07 -10.77 -13.18
C ILE A 358 -7.54 -10.75 -12.73
N THR A 359 -8.37 -9.92 -13.35
CA THR A 359 -9.76 -9.75 -12.93
C THR A 359 -10.66 -10.91 -13.29
N LYS A 360 -10.29 -11.71 -14.29
CA LYS A 360 -11.02 -12.93 -14.66
C LYS A 360 -11.07 -13.96 -13.51
N ASP A 361 -10.05 -13.98 -12.67
CA ASP A 361 -9.93 -14.90 -11.54
C ASP A 361 -10.46 -14.31 -10.22
N LEU A 362 -10.81 -13.02 -10.19
CA LEU A 362 -11.39 -12.38 -9.00
C LEU A 362 -12.87 -12.76 -8.87
N THR A 363 -13.25 -13.25 -7.69
CA THR A 363 -14.64 -13.57 -7.39
C THR A 363 -15.40 -12.32 -6.92
N THR A 364 -16.73 -12.30 -7.04
CA THR A 364 -17.56 -11.19 -6.56
C THR A 364 -17.42 -10.93 -5.05
N GLU A 365 -17.01 -11.95 -4.27
CA GLU A 365 -16.69 -11.84 -2.84
C GLU A 365 -15.40 -11.05 -2.59
N ASP A 366 -14.43 -11.07 -3.52
CA ASP A 366 -13.24 -10.23 -3.42
C ASP A 366 -13.61 -8.75 -3.59
N ILE A 367 -14.58 -8.45 -4.47
CA ILE A 367 -14.97 -7.07 -4.85
C ILE A 367 -15.78 -6.37 -3.75
N LEU A 368 -16.54 -7.11 -2.96
CA LEU A 368 -17.39 -6.58 -1.89
C LEU A 368 -17.12 -7.34 -0.60
N ARG A 369 -16.30 -6.76 0.29
CA ARG A 369 -16.09 -7.31 1.64
C ARG A 369 -17.44 -7.35 2.37
N THR A 370 -17.94 -8.55 2.63
CA THR A 370 -19.10 -8.76 3.51
C THR A 370 -18.67 -8.71 4.97
N LEU A 371 -19.51 -8.15 5.83
CA LEU A 371 -19.25 -8.12 7.27
C LEU A 371 -19.28 -9.55 7.83
N SER A 372 -18.21 -9.93 8.51
CA SER A 372 -18.01 -11.26 9.08
C SER A 372 -18.23 -11.26 10.60
N VAL A 373 -18.51 -12.43 11.18
CA VAL A 373 -18.60 -12.59 12.65
C VAL A 373 -17.30 -12.16 13.33
N GLN A 374 -16.17 -12.34 12.65
CA GLN A 374 -14.86 -11.95 13.15
C GLN A 374 -14.73 -10.43 13.32
N ASP A 375 -15.45 -9.61 12.56
CA ASP A 375 -15.44 -8.14 12.70
C ASP A 375 -16.14 -7.66 13.99
N PHE A 376 -17.02 -8.48 14.57
CA PHE A 376 -17.73 -8.20 15.81
C PHE A 376 -17.20 -8.97 17.01
N SER A 377 -16.14 -9.78 16.82
CA SER A 377 -15.57 -10.64 17.86
C SER A 377 -15.18 -9.85 19.13
N ASP A 378 -14.59 -8.67 18.97
CA ASP A 378 -14.18 -7.81 20.09
C ASP A 378 -15.37 -7.38 20.97
N SER A 379 -16.52 -7.07 20.37
CA SER A 379 -17.75 -6.73 21.10
C SER A 379 -18.27 -7.90 21.93
N PHE A 380 -18.20 -9.12 21.38
CA PHE A 380 -18.58 -10.34 22.11
C PHE A 380 -17.61 -10.66 23.25
N ILE A 381 -16.31 -10.40 23.06
CA ILE A 381 -15.30 -10.56 24.12
C ILE A 381 -15.60 -9.62 25.28
N ILE A 382 -15.87 -8.33 25.03
CA ILE A 382 -16.20 -7.36 26.09
C ILE A 382 -17.47 -7.77 26.83
N LEU A 383 -18.51 -8.19 26.12
CA LEU A 383 -19.74 -8.67 26.75
C LEU A 383 -19.45 -9.86 27.67
N SER A 384 -18.65 -10.82 27.20
CA SER A 384 -18.29 -12.01 27.98
C SER A 384 -17.50 -11.65 29.24
N VAL A 385 -16.51 -10.77 29.12
CA VAL A 385 -15.72 -10.27 30.26
C VAL A 385 -16.61 -9.51 31.25
N GLY A 386 -17.53 -8.67 30.76
CA GLY A 386 -18.48 -7.92 31.59
C GLY A 386 -19.44 -8.82 32.36
N LEU A 387 -19.98 -9.87 31.71
CA LEU A 387 -20.84 -10.86 32.36
C LEU A 387 -20.09 -11.67 33.43
N LEU A 388 -18.85 -12.06 33.16
CA LEU A 388 -18.01 -12.76 34.14
C LEU A 388 -17.70 -11.85 35.34
N ALA A 389 -17.32 -10.60 35.10
CA ALA A 389 -17.07 -9.63 36.17
C ALA A 389 -18.32 -9.41 37.03
N SER A 390 -19.48 -9.23 36.40
CA SER A 390 -20.79 -9.15 37.07
C SER A 390 -21.07 -10.37 37.95
N LEU A 391 -20.84 -11.58 37.41
CA LEU A 391 -21.01 -12.83 38.15
C LEU A 391 -20.09 -12.89 39.39
N PHE A 392 -18.82 -12.48 39.26
CA PHE A 392 -17.89 -12.45 40.39
C PHE A 392 -18.32 -11.45 41.46
N VAL A 393 -18.79 -10.26 41.07
CA VAL A 393 -19.31 -9.27 42.02
C VAL A 393 -20.53 -9.83 42.74
N PHE A 394 -21.48 -10.43 42.02
CA PHE A 394 -22.68 -11.03 42.60
C PHE A 394 -22.36 -12.15 43.60
N ILE A 395 -21.44 -13.05 43.24
CA ILE A 395 -20.96 -14.11 44.15
C ILE A 395 -20.28 -13.47 45.38
N GLY A 396 -19.46 -12.44 45.18
CA GLY A 396 -18.83 -11.69 46.26
C GLY A 396 -19.83 -11.06 47.22
N GLU A 397 -20.87 -10.42 46.70
CA GLU A 397 -21.97 -9.83 47.49
C GLU A 397 -22.70 -10.89 48.31
N ILE A 398 -23.00 -12.05 47.71
CA ILE A 398 -23.61 -13.19 48.40
C ILE A 398 -22.71 -13.68 49.55
N LEU A 399 -21.42 -13.87 49.29
CA LEU A 399 -20.48 -14.33 50.32
C LEU A 399 -20.35 -13.33 51.47
N ILE A 400 -20.29 -12.03 51.16
CA ILE A 400 -20.27 -10.96 52.17
C ILE A 400 -21.58 -10.95 52.98
N TYR A 401 -22.72 -11.13 52.31
CA TYR A 401 -24.02 -11.20 52.97
C TYR A 401 -24.08 -12.39 53.94
N TYR A 402 -23.68 -13.60 53.53
CA TYR A 402 -23.64 -14.77 54.40
C TYR A 402 -22.63 -14.63 55.55
N ARG A 403 -21.48 -13.99 55.32
CA ARG A 403 -20.49 -13.70 56.38
C ARG A 403 -21.05 -12.70 57.40
N LYS A 404 -21.76 -11.66 56.97
CA LYS A 404 -22.44 -10.74 57.90
C LYS A 404 -23.58 -11.45 58.64
N LEU A 405 -24.38 -12.27 57.97
CA LEU A 405 -25.50 -12.99 58.58
C LEU A 405 -25.03 -14.00 59.65
N SER A 406 -23.96 -14.74 59.38
CA SER A 406 -23.36 -15.66 60.35
C SER A 406 -22.77 -14.93 61.56
N PHE A 407 -22.12 -13.78 61.36
CA PHE A 407 -21.66 -12.91 62.44
C PHE A 407 -22.83 -12.41 63.33
N PHE A 408 -23.94 -11.96 62.72
CA PHE A 408 -25.14 -11.53 63.47
C PHE A 408 -25.82 -12.68 64.22
N LYS A 409 -25.86 -13.91 63.66
CA LYS A 409 -26.37 -15.10 64.37
C LYS A 409 -25.53 -15.45 65.60
N VAL A 410 -24.20 -15.36 65.51
CA VAL A 410 -23.30 -15.60 66.64
C VAL A 410 -23.52 -14.56 67.73
N GLN A 411 -23.64 -13.26 67.38
CA GLN A 411 -23.85 -12.18 68.35
C GLN A 411 -25.22 -12.26 69.06
N ASN A 412 -26.31 -12.60 68.34
CA ASN A 412 -27.62 -12.81 68.97
C ASN A 412 -27.62 -14.03 69.91
N SER A 413 -26.88 -15.10 69.59
CA SER A 413 -26.75 -16.25 70.49
C SER A 413 -26.00 -15.89 71.78
N THR A 414 -25.01 -14.98 71.74
CA THR A 414 -24.27 -14.54 72.94
C THR A 414 -25.08 -13.61 73.84
N ILE A 415 -26.02 -12.83 73.28
CA ILE A 415 -26.91 -11.94 74.06
C ILE A 415 -27.97 -12.76 74.82
N ILE A 416 -28.50 -13.83 74.23
CA ILE A 416 -29.47 -14.73 74.88
C ILE A 416 -28.84 -15.49 76.07
N TRP A 417 -27.55 -15.80 76.01
CA TRP A 417 -26.81 -16.40 77.12
C TRP A 417 -26.43 -15.43 78.25
N LYS A 418 -26.53 -14.11 78.04
CA LYS A 418 -26.31 -13.08 79.08
C LYS A 418 -27.59 -12.62 79.78
N ALA A 419 -28.77 -13.04 79.29
CA ALA A 419 -30.07 -12.68 79.84
C ALA A 419 -30.79 -13.84 80.57
N ARG A 420 -30.12 -14.98 80.71
CA ARG A 420 -30.43 -16.05 81.67
C ARG A 420 -29.35 -16.06 82.74
#